data_AF-A0A953CJG8-F1
#
_entry.id   AF-A0A953CJG8-F1
#
_cell.length_a   1.000
_cell.length_b   1.000
_cell.length_c   1.000
_cell.angle_alpha   90.00
_cell.angle_beta   90.00
_cell.angle_gamma   90.00
#
_symmetry.space_group_name_H-M   'P 1'
#
loop_
_entity.id
_entity.type
_entity.pdbx_description
1 polymer ?
#
loop_
_entity_poly.entity_id
_entity_poly.type
_entity_poly.pdbx_seq_one_letter_code
_entity_poly.pdbx_strand_id
1 'polypeptide(L)'
;MKFGPVPIDEALGAVLAHSVHAGERVLRKARKFTAQDIEELKQANILEVVVARLESDDVDEDSAAKLLVDGMKFRGVDVKPPATGRVNLHARHSGVFVVDEKAIDSFNAIDPAITIATLAQYAPVETGSMVATVKIIPYAVPRDMLDRALLAIAGQEILAVNPYRTMSVGLIQTRLAGTKPGVLDKTVRVTEARLARSGSHLKAERRVNHDTQSVAAALKEAVHESDMVLIFGASAVSDFDDVIPAAIRMAGGFVTRTGMPVDPGNLLVLGRLGEKPVIGAPGCARSPKVNGFDWVLDRTLAGIEISDRDIARMGVGGLLMEIPSRPQPRESARSADKVCAVILAAGRSSRMGGPNKLMAEFDGIPLVRRIAEWALASTVDQVVVVTGHEAERVEASLAGLKVEVAINPAYASGLSSSLKAGIAALPDEATGAMIILGDMPEITTSDINKMVAEFKKAKGAVVRATHQGKRGNPVILPRSLFETVATLEGDTGARHVVEAERADIIDIELGESASIDVDTPDAMERAGGKLRG
;
A
#
# COMPACT_ATOMS: atom_id res chain seq x y z
N MET A 1 41.25 -2.12 -15.09
CA MET A 1 41.61 -2.61 -13.73
C MET A 1 41.64 -4.13 -13.65
N LYS A 2 42.47 -4.68 -12.76
CA LYS A 2 42.63 -6.14 -12.56
C LYS A 2 42.27 -6.54 -11.14
N PHE A 3 41.32 -7.47 -11.01
CA PHE A 3 41.01 -8.16 -9.76
C PHE A 3 41.83 -9.44 -9.65
N GLY A 4 42.32 -9.72 -8.45
CA GLY A 4 42.91 -11.01 -8.15
C GLY A 4 43.64 -11.03 -6.82
N PRO A 5 44.05 -12.23 -6.38
CA PRO A 5 44.98 -12.38 -5.28
C PRO A 5 46.32 -11.72 -5.63
N VAL A 6 46.91 -11.04 -4.65
CA VAL A 6 48.28 -10.54 -4.72
C VAL A 6 49.01 -10.83 -3.40
N PRO A 7 50.32 -11.10 -3.45
CA PRO A 7 51.15 -11.10 -2.24
C PRO A 7 51.00 -9.78 -1.49
N ILE A 8 50.95 -9.83 -0.15
CA ILE A 8 50.71 -8.64 0.67
C ILE A 8 51.78 -7.54 0.45
N ASP A 9 53.00 -7.95 0.09
CA ASP A 9 54.11 -7.07 -0.29
C ASP A 9 53.84 -6.25 -1.56
N GLU A 10 52.99 -6.75 -2.46
CA GLU A 10 52.61 -6.09 -3.71
C GLU A 10 51.29 -5.32 -3.61
N ALA A 11 50.66 -5.32 -2.43
CA ALA A 11 49.31 -4.77 -2.26
C ALA A 11 49.29 -3.23 -2.06
N LEU A 12 50.46 -2.58 -1.93
CA LEU A 12 50.54 -1.13 -1.62
C LEU A 12 49.82 -0.29 -2.69
N GLY A 13 48.87 0.54 -2.24
CA GLY A 13 48.07 1.38 -3.13
C GLY A 13 46.97 0.64 -3.90
N ALA A 14 46.88 -0.69 -3.82
CA ALA A 14 45.75 -1.44 -4.37
C ALA A 14 44.51 -1.31 -3.47
N VAL A 15 43.32 -1.54 -4.04
CA VAL A 15 42.05 -1.43 -3.31
C VAL A 15 41.61 -2.82 -2.85
N LEU A 16 41.40 -2.97 -1.54
CA LEU A 16 40.99 -4.24 -0.93
C LEU A 16 39.57 -4.64 -1.37
N ALA A 17 39.42 -5.82 -2.00
CA ALA A 17 38.14 -6.28 -2.55
C ALA A 17 37.18 -6.84 -1.48
N HIS A 18 37.72 -7.53 -0.47
CA HIS A 18 36.95 -8.15 0.60
C HIS A 18 37.49 -7.71 1.95
N SER A 19 36.61 -7.51 2.95
CA SER A 19 37.08 -7.15 4.28
C SER A 19 37.97 -8.25 4.86
N VAL A 20 39.07 -7.87 5.51
CA VAL A 20 40.05 -8.80 6.08
C VAL A 20 40.19 -8.53 7.59
N HIS A 21 40.21 -9.60 8.38
CA HIS A 21 40.48 -9.53 9.81
C HIS A 21 41.99 -9.64 10.06
N ALA A 22 42.57 -8.60 10.64
CA ALA A 22 43.97 -8.55 11.07
C ALA A 22 44.01 -8.53 12.61
N GLY A 23 44.00 -9.72 13.22
CA GLY A 23 43.81 -9.84 14.67
C GLY A 23 42.45 -9.29 15.11
N GLU A 24 42.44 -8.34 16.05
CA GLU A 24 41.21 -7.68 16.54
C GLU A 24 40.70 -6.58 15.59
N ARG A 25 41.49 -6.14 14.61
CA ARG A 25 41.11 -5.07 13.67
C ARG A 25 40.46 -5.66 12.41
N VAL A 26 39.40 -4.99 11.93
CA VAL A 26 38.79 -5.30 10.63
C VAL A 26 39.14 -4.24 9.61
N LEU A 27 39.91 -4.61 8.59
CA LEU A 27 40.15 -3.80 7.40
C LEU A 27 38.94 -3.97 6.48
N ARG A 28 38.12 -2.92 6.35
CA ARG A 28 36.91 -2.96 5.52
C ARG A 28 37.28 -2.93 4.04
N LYS A 29 36.48 -3.62 3.21
CA LYS A 29 36.54 -3.53 1.74
C LYS A 29 36.50 -2.09 1.23
N ALA A 30 36.97 -1.87 -0.01
CA ALA A 30 37.14 -0.56 -0.65
C ALA A 30 38.23 0.33 -0.03
N ARG A 31 38.99 -0.16 0.96
CA ARG A 31 40.15 0.54 1.50
C ARG A 31 41.31 0.45 0.51
N LYS A 32 41.94 1.58 0.22
CA LYS A 32 43.25 1.62 -0.45
C LYS A 32 44.35 1.32 0.56
N PHE A 33 45.21 0.35 0.26
CA PHE A 33 46.25 -0.09 1.17
C PHE A 33 47.32 0.98 1.40
N THR A 34 47.59 1.27 2.68
CA THR A 34 48.73 2.06 3.13
C THR A 34 49.89 1.16 3.58
N ALA A 35 51.08 1.72 3.75
CA ALA A 35 52.22 0.97 4.29
C ALA A 35 51.94 0.40 5.69
N GLN A 36 51.16 1.12 6.52
CA GLN A 36 50.74 0.65 7.83
C GLN A 36 49.82 -0.57 7.74
N ASP A 37 48.83 -0.53 6.82
CA ASP A 37 47.90 -1.66 6.65
C ASP A 37 48.64 -2.95 6.23
N ILE A 38 49.66 -2.84 5.38
CA ILE A 38 50.50 -3.97 4.95
C ILE A 38 51.24 -4.57 6.14
N GLU A 39 51.87 -3.74 6.97
CA GLU A 39 52.63 -4.20 8.14
C GLU A 39 51.72 -4.90 9.15
N GLU A 40 50.54 -4.36 9.41
CA GLU A 40 49.56 -4.98 10.30
C GLU A 40 49.05 -6.32 9.77
N LEU A 41 48.79 -6.43 8.46
CA LEU A 41 48.38 -7.69 7.84
C LEU A 41 49.48 -8.75 7.91
N LYS A 42 50.74 -8.35 7.74
CA LYS A 42 51.89 -9.25 7.94
C LYS A 42 51.99 -9.76 9.37
N GLN A 43 51.82 -8.88 10.36
CA GLN A 43 51.83 -9.27 11.78
C GLN A 43 50.69 -10.24 12.12
N ALA A 44 49.56 -10.14 11.43
CA ALA A 44 48.45 -11.08 11.52
C ALA A 44 48.65 -12.37 10.69
N ASN A 45 49.84 -12.60 10.13
CA ASN A 45 50.19 -13.72 9.25
C ASN A 45 49.33 -13.83 7.97
N ILE A 46 48.88 -12.70 7.43
CA ILE A 46 48.15 -12.64 6.16
C ILE A 46 49.13 -12.33 5.04
N LEU A 47 49.35 -13.34 4.19
CA LEU A 47 50.38 -13.30 3.14
C LEU A 47 49.83 -12.90 1.76
N GLU A 48 48.53 -13.07 1.55
CA GLU A 48 47.85 -12.82 0.28
C GLU A 48 46.50 -12.17 0.52
N VAL A 49 46.13 -11.21 -0.33
CA VAL A 49 44.84 -10.53 -0.28
C VAL A 49 44.29 -10.36 -1.69
N VAL A 50 42.95 -10.42 -1.83
CA VAL A 50 42.29 -10.12 -3.10
C VAL A 50 42.12 -8.61 -3.21
N VAL A 51 42.71 -8.03 -4.26
CA VAL A 51 42.69 -6.58 -4.50
C VAL A 51 42.20 -6.25 -5.90
N ALA A 52 41.80 -5.00 -6.10
CA ALA A 52 41.74 -4.35 -7.39
C ALA A 52 42.96 -3.46 -7.58
N ARG A 53 43.72 -3.72 -8.65
CA ARG A 53 44.79 -2.83 -9.13
C ARG A 53 44.28 -2.03 -10.32
N LEU A 54 44.29 -0.70 -10.17
CA LEU A 54 43.97 0.21 -11.26
C LEU A 54 45.10 0.16 -12.30
N GLU A 55 44.71 0.21 -13.57
CA GLU A 55 45.61 0.39 -14.71
C GLU A 55 45.84 1.90 -14.94
N SER A 56 46.87 2.27 -15.72
CA SER A 56 47.29 3.68 -15.88
C SER A 56 46.20 4.60 -16.42
N ASP A 57 45.30 4.05 -17.25
CA ASP A 57 44.23 4.80 -17.92
C ASP A 57 42.87 4.60 -17.23
N ASP A 58 42.82 3.84 -16.13
CA ASP A 58 41.62 3.77 -15.31
C ASP A 58 41.42 5.09 -14.55
N VAL A 59 40.16 5.46 -14.35
CA VAL A 59 39.79 6.59 -13.50
C VAL A 59 38.99 6.09 -12.32
N ASP A 60 39.40 6.55 -11.15
CA ASP A 60 38.80 6.17 -9.88
C ASP A 60 37.30 6.46 -9.82
N GLU A 61 36.58 5.67 -9.04
CA GLU A 61 35.13 5.67 -8.99
C GLU A 61 34.52 7.06 -8.65
N ASP A 62 35.14 7.82 -7.75
CA ASP A 62 34.61 9.11 -7.31
C ASP A 62 34.88 10.21 -8.35
N SER A 63 36.07 10.23 -8.93
CA SER A 63 36.39 11.12 -10.06
C SER A 63 35.51 10.80 -11.28
N ALA A 64 35.30 9.52 -11.58
CA ALA A 64 34.46 9.12 -12.70
C ALA A 64 32.99 9.52 -12.49
N ALA A 65 32.43 9.26 -11.31
CA ALA A 65 31.07 9.69 -10.97
C ALA A 65 30.92 11.22 -11.04
N LYS A 66 31.93 11.96 -10.56
CA LYS A 66 31.94 13.43 -10.64
C LYS A 66 31.95 13.92 -12.09
N LEU A 67 32.84 13.40 -12.92
CA LEU A 67 32.94 13.79 -14.33
C LEU A 67 31.63 13.57 -15.09
N LEU A 68 30.96 12.44 -14.83
CA LEU A 68 29.65 12.16 -15.39
C LEU A 68 28.64 13.23 -15.03
N VAL A 69 28.48 13.54 -13.74
CA VAL A 69 27.50 14.53 -13.29
C VAL A 69 27.85 15.94 -13.77
N ASP A 70 29.14 16.30 -13.83
CA ASP A 70 29.58 17.58 -14.40
C ASP A 70 29.22 17.70 -15.90
N GLY A 71 29.21 16.57 -16.62
CA GLY A 71 28.82 16.49 -18.03
C GLY A 71 27.31 16.50 -18.28
N MET A 72 26.50 16.23 -17.26
CA MET A 72 25.03 16.22 -17.36
C MET A 72 24.46 17.63 -17.34
N LYS A 73 23.39 17.84 -18.11
CA LYS A 73 22.56 19.05 -18.00
C LYS A 73 21.27 18.73 -17.26
N PHE A 74 21.01 19.47 -16.19
CA PHE A 74 19.80 19.33 -15.39
C PHE A 74 19.38 20.65 -14.74
N ARG A 75 18.11 20.72 -14.31
CA ARG A 75 17.52 21.90 -13.68
C ARG A 75 16.76 21.55 -12.41
N GLY A 76 16.80 22.45 -11.42
CA GLY A 76 16.04 22.29 -10.18
C GLY A 76 16.57 21.19 -9.25
N VAL A 77 17.84 20.84 -9.38
CA VAL A 77 18.48 19.72 -8.69
C VAL A 77 19.80 20.17 -8.06
N ASP A 78 20.05 19.67 -6.85
CA ASP A 78 21.30 19.86 -6.12
C ASP A 78 22.13 18.57 -6.13
N VAL A 79 23.43 18.72 -6.36
CA VAL A 79 24.39 17.62 -6.44
C VAL A 79 25.08 17.44 -5.10
N LYS A 80 25.10 16.22 -4.57
CA LYS A 80 25.92 15.88 -3.40
C LYS A 80 27.36 15.53 -3.83
N PRO A 81 28.36 15.73 -2.95
CA PRO A 81 29.73 15.32 -3.24
C PRO A 81 29.81 13.82 -3.60
N PRO A 82 30.74 13.43 -4.50
CA PRO A 82 30.99 12.03 -4.78
C PRO A 82 31.48 11.32 -3.52
N ALA A 83 30.99 10.11 -3.30
CA ALA A 83 31.49 9.22 -2.27
C ALA A 83 31.24 7.76 -2.65
N THR A 84 32.29 6.94 -2.57
CA THR A 84 32.21 5.48 -2.84
C THR A 84 31.63 5.16 -4.22
N GLY A 85 32.07 5.90 -5.23
CA GLY A 85 31.64 5.76 -6.62
C GLY A 85 30.22 6.24 -6.88
N ARG A 86 29.63 7.02 -5.96
CA ARG A 86 28.23 7.45 -6.04
C ARG A 86 28.11 8.96 -5.97
N VAL A 87 27.25 9.53 -6.81
CA VAL A 87 26.81 10.92 -6.72
C VAL A 87 25.29 10.96 -6.69
N ASN A 88 24.72 11.52 -5.62
CA ASN A 88 23.27 11.64 -5.46
C ASN A 88 22.78 13.03 -5.84
N LEU A 89 21.69 13.05 -6.61
CA LEU A 89 21.02 14.24 -7.09
C LEU A 89 19.70 14.40 -6.34
N HIS A 90 19.47 15.57 -5.75
CA HIS A 90 18.29 15.84 -4.91
C HIS A 90 17.48 17.00 -5.46
N ALA A 91 16.16 16.94 -5.32
CA ALA A 91 15.27 18.02 -5.70
C ALA A 91 15.57 19.29 -4.89
N ARG A 92 15.81 20.41 -5.57
CA ARG A 92 15.98 21.72 -4.92
C ARG A 92 14.65 22.29 -4.41
N HIS A 93 13.56 21.92 -5.05
CA HIS A 93 12.21 22.40 -4.77
C HIS A 93 11.20 21.26 -4.87
N SER A 94 10.09 21.36 -4.13
CA SER A 94 8.92 20.50 -4.34
C SER A 94 8.31 20.75 -5.72
N GLY A 95 7.95 19.68 -6.43
CA GLY A 95 7.52 19.78 -7.82
C GLY A 95 7.31 18.43 -8.49
N VAL A 96 7.46 18.41 -9.81
CA VAL A 96 7.35 17.20 -10.64
C VAL A 96 8.67 16.93 -11.33
N PHE A 97 9.20 15.72 -11.12
CA PHE A 97 10.41 15.21 -11.77
C PHE A 97 10.14 14.88 -13.24
N VAL A 98 11.06 15.27 -14.12
CA VAL A 98 11.05 14.96 -15.55
C VAL A 98 12.42 14.41 -15.94
N VAL A 99 12.45 13.39 -16.77
CA VAL A 99 13.64 12.73 -17.28
C VAL A 99 13.50 12.43 -18.77
N ASP A 100 14.60 12.49 -19.50
CA ASP A 100 14.71 11.91 -20.83
C ASP A 100 15.01 10.41 -20.70
N GLU A 101 13.95 9.60 -20.68
CA GLU A 101 14.03 8.14 -20.56
C GLU A 101 14.96 7.54 -21.62
N LYS A 102 14.95 8.06 -22.86
CA LYS A 102 15.79 7.52 -23.95
C LYS A 102 17.27 7.79 -23.71
N ALA A 103 17.61 8.97 -23.18
CA ALA A 103 18.98 9.30 -22.83
C ALA A 103 19.49 8.41 -21.69
N ILE A 104 18.66 8.19 -20.66
CA ILE A 104 18.99 7.29 -19.54
C ILE A 104 19.16 5.84 -20.01
N ASP A 105 18.23 5.33 -20.82
CA ASP A 105 18.31 3.97 -21.36
C ASP A 105 19.55 3.79 -22.24
N SER A 106 19.83 4.76 -23.12
CA SER A 106 21.00 4.72 -23.99
C SER A 106 22.31 4.78 -23.19
N PHE A 107 22.35 5.57 -22.13
CA PHE A 107 23.51 5.64 -21.24
C PHE A 107 23.74 4.32 -20.50
N ASN A 108 22.69 3.78 -19.87
CA ASN A 108 22.77 2.54 -19.09
C ASN A 108 23.06 1.31 -19.96
N ALA A 109 22.81 1.37 -21.28
CA ALA A 109 23.16 0.32 -22.22
C ALA A 109 24.65 0.26 -22.61
N ILE A 110 25.46 1.26 -22.24
CA ILE A 110 26.87 1.34 -22.63
C ILE A 110 27.69 0.25 -21.96
N ASP A 111 27.62 0.16 -20.63
CA ASP A 111 28.31 -0.83 -19.82
C ASP A 111 27.68 -0.90 -18.42
N PRO A 112 27.45 -2.09 -17.84
CA PRO A 112 26.88 -2.22 -16.50
C PRO A 112 27.76 -1.64 -15.38
N ALA A 113 29.05 -1.34 -15.62
CA ALA A 113 29.93 -0.73 -14.63
C ALA A 113 29.57 0.74 -14.29
N ILE A 114 28.87 1.44 -15.19
CA ILE A 114 28.48 2.84 -15.04
C ILE A 114 26.97 2.94 -15.18
N THR A 115 26.28 3.45 -14.15
CA THR A 115 24.81 3.46 -14.13
C THR A 115 24.26 4.80 -13.66
N ILE A 116 23.08 5.15 -14.19
CA ILE A 116 22.21 6.21 -13.69
C ILE A 116 20.87 5.58 -13.34
N ALA A 117 20.42 5.77 -12.10
CA ALA A 117 19.06 5.44 -11.69
C ALA A 117 18.30 6.72 -11.36
N THR A 118 17.04 6.81 -11.77
CA THR A 118 16.17 7.97 -11.54
C THR A 118 14.83 7.55 -10.92
N LEU A 119 14.10 8.51 -10.36
CA LEU A 119 12.66 8.32 -10.12
C LEU A 119 11.92 8.11 -11.44
N ALA A 120 10.69 7.61 -11.36
CA ALA A 120 9.82 7.47 -12.52
C ALA A 120 9.49 8.84 -13.14
N GLN A 121 9.29 8.85 -14.46
CA GLN A 121 8.88 10.04 -15.20
C GLN A 121 7.60 10.64 -14.61
N TYR A 122 7.59 11.96 -14.41
CA TYR A 122 6.51 12.72 -13.77
C TYR A 122 6.24 12.41 -12.29
N ALA A 123 7.18 11.79 -11.57
CA ALA A 123 7.01 11.57 -10.13
C ALA A 123 6.90 12.91 -9.37
N PRO A 124 5.92 13.07 -8.46
CA PRO A 124 5.89 14.20 -7.55
C PRO A 124 7.00 14.05 -6.52
N VAL A 125 7.69 15.16 -6.22
CA VAL A 125 8.84 15.18 -5.30
C VAL A 125 8.71 16.33 -4.31
N GLU A 126 9.28 16.14 -3.13
CA GLU A 126 9.44 17.19 -2.12
C GLU A 126 10.87 17.73 -2.15
N THR A 127 11.05 18.99 -1.73
CA THR A 127 12.39 19.58 -1.52
C THR A 127 13.29 18.65 -0.72
N GLY A 128 14.49 18.39 -1.23
CA GLY A 128 15.47 17.51 -0.59
C GLY A 128 15.30 16.02 -0.89
N SER A 129 14.25 15.60 -1.62
CA SER A 129 14.10 14.20 -2.05
C SER A 129 15.20 13.82 -3.05
N MET A 130 15.74 12.61 -2.95
CA MET A 130 16.66 12.10 -3.96
C MET A 130 15.90 11.74 -5.24
N VAL A 131 16.30 12.31 -6.37
CA VAL A 131 15.63 12.15 -7.67
C VAL A 131 16.42 11.30 -8.65
N ALA A 132 17.74 11.25 -8.50
CA ALA A 132 18.61 10.43 -9.30
C ALA A 132 19.91 10.10 -8.56
N THR A 133 20.60 9.05 -9.00
CA THR A 133 21.93 8.69 -8.51
C THR A 133 22.77 8.15 -9.66
N VAL A 134 24.01 8.63 -9.75
CA VAL A 134 25.05 8.06 -10.62
C VAL A 134 25.86 7.10 -9.79
N LYS A 135 26.11 5.90 -10.32
CA LYS A 135 26.92 4.88 -9.64
C LYS A 135 27.94 4.27 -10.60
N ILE A 136 29.21 4.43 -10.23
CA ILE A 136 30.32 3.59 -10.68
C ILE A 136 30.34 2.38 -9.75
N ILE A 137 30.13 1.20 -10.31
CA ILE A 137 30.05 -0.06 -9.56
C ILE A 137 31.44 -0.58 -9.14
N PRO A 138 32.43 -0.68 -10.07
CA PRO A 138 33.80 -1.03 -9.70
C PRO A 138 34.54 0.16 -9.06
N TYR A 139 35.72 -0.10 -8.48
CA TYR A 139 36.55 0.95 -7.87
C TYR A 139 37.16 1.95 -8.87
N ALA A 140 37.13 1.61 -10.16
CA ALA A 140 37.55 2.45 -11.26
C ALA A 140 36.96 1.95 -12.58
N VAL A 141 36.96 2.80 -13.59
CA VAL A 141 36.54 2.45 -14.96
C VAL A 141 37.56 2.93 -16.00
N PRO A 142 37.71 2.20 -17.13
CA PRO A 142 38.58 2.63 -18.22
C PRO A 142 38.19 4.01 -18.77
N ARG A 143 39.20 4.82 -19.15
CA ARG A 143 38.97 6.17 -19.71
C ARG A 143 38.04 6.17 -20.91
N ASP A 144 38.26 5.28 -21.86
CA ASP A 144 37.49 5.17 -23.11
C ASP A 144 36.00 4.84 -22.85
N MET A 145 35.72 4.01 -21.85
CA MET A 145 34.36 3.70 -21.41
C MET A 145 33.68 4.96 -20.84
N LEU A 146 34.37 5.70 -19.97
CA LEU A 146 33.83 6.93 -19.41
C LEU A 146 33.63 8.00 -20.49
N ASP A 147 34.52 8.12 -21.47
CA ASP A 147 34.38 9.08 -22.55
C ASP A 147 33.16 8.77 -23.44
N ARG A 148 32.91 7.48 -23.74
CA ARG A 148 31.66 7.05 -24.41
C ARG A 148 30.42 7.38 -23.58
N ALA A 149 30.48 7.16 -22.26
CA ALA A 149 29.39 7.48 -21.35
C ALA A 149 29.09 8.99 -21.33
N LEU A 150 30.13 9.84 -21.25
CA LEU A 150 30.01 11.29 -21.32
C LEU A 150 29.39 11.76 -22.64
N LEU A 151 29.77 11.16 -23.76
CA LEU A 151 29.19 11.49 -25.07
C LEU A 151 27.69 11.18 -25.14
N ALA A 152 27.22 10.10 -24.49
CA ALA A 152 25.81 9.72 -24.52
C ALA A 152 24.89 10.65 -23.74
N ILE A 153 25.43 11.34 -22.72
CA ILE A 153 24.71 12.36 -21.93
C ILE A 153 25.06 13.79 -22.36
N ALA A 154 25.97 13.96 -23.31
CA ALA A 154 26.33 15.26 -23.85
C ALA A 154 25.19 15.79 -24.72
N GLY A 155 24.63 16.95 -24.39
CA GLY A 155 23.63 17.59 -25.24
C GLY A 155 22.55 18.35 -24.48
N GLN A 156 21.32 17.84 -24.55
CA GLN A 156 20.12 18.48 -23.99
C GLN A 156 19.96 18.18 -22.50
N GLU A 157 18.97 18.80 -21.87
CA GLU A 157 18.62 18.56 -20.46
C GLU A 157 18.14 17.11 -20.29
N ILE A 158 18.85 16.32 -19.47
CA ILE A 158 18.53 14.90 -19.26
C ILE A 158 17.53 14.69 -18.13
N LEU A 159 17.48 15.60 -17.16
CA LEU A 159 16.54 15.55 -16.04
C LEU A 159 16.25 16.94 -15.48
N ALA A 160 15.07 17.11 -14.92
CA ALA A 160 14.65 18.34 -14.28
C ALA A 160 13.67 18.08 -13.14
N VAL A 161 13.64 18.98 -12.17
CA VAL A 161 12.50 19.12 -11.26
C VAL A 161 11.80 20.43 -11.59
N ASN A 162 10.55 20.33 -12.04
CA ASN A 162 9.70 21.47 -12.35
C ASN A 162 8.97 21.88 -11.06
N PRO A 163 9.30 23.04 -10.47
CA PRO A 163 8.72 23.44 -9.20
C PRO A 163 7.21 23.65 -9.34
N TYR A 164 6.47 23.31 -8.29
CA TYR A 164 5.06 23.66 -8.23
C TYR A 164 4.88 25.19 -8.26
N ARG A 165 3.84 25.63 -8.98
CA ARG A 165 3.35 27.01 -8.98
C ARG A 165 2.17 27.07 -8.03
N THR A 166 2.20 28.05 -7.14
CA THR A 166 1.02 28.36 -6.32
C THR A 166 -0.09 28.92 -7.21
N MET A 167 -1.22 28.22 -7.25
CA MET A 167 -2.38 28.60 -8.05
C MET A 167 -3.60 28.84 -7.15
N SER A 168 -4.41 29.82 -7.54
CA SER A 168 -5.77 29.97 -7.05
C SER A 168 -6.71 29.06 -7.85
N VAL A 169 -7.51 28.24 -7.17
CA VAL A 169 -8.32 27.21 -7.80
C VAL A 169 -9.81 27.46 -7.56
N GLY A 170 -10.58 27.51 -8.64
CA GLY A 170 -12.05 27.54 -8.59
C GLY A 170 -12.58 26.12 -8.53
N LEU A 171 -13.47 25.81 -7.58
CA LEU A 171 -14.11 24.51 -7.46
C LEU A 171 -15.59 24.60 -7.83
N ILE A 172 -16.00 23.84 -8.84
CA ILE A 172 -17.40 23.68 -9.22
C ILE A 172 -17.84 22.27 -8.84
N GLN A 173 -18.89 22.16 -8.04
CA GLN A 173 -19.50 20.89 -7.67
C GLN A 173 -20.93 20.82 -8.17
N THR A 174 -21.27 19.77 -8.90
CA THR A 174 -22.64 19.59 -9.38
C THR A 174 -23.48 18.77 -8.40
N ARG A 175 -24.80 18.90 -8.49
CA ARG A 175 -25.79 18.24 -7.62
C ARG A 175 -26.93 17.66 -8.44
N LEU A 176 -27.31 16.43 -8.09
CA LEU A 176 -28.57 15.77 -8.47
C LEU A 176 -29.49 15.67 -7.26
N ALA A 177 -30.77 15.33 -7.49
CA ALA A 177 -31.71 14.99 -6.42
C ALA A 177 -31.11 13.88 -5.54
N GLY A 178 -31.04 14.12 -4.22
CA GLY A 178 -30.43 13.17 -3.26
C GLY A 178 -28.93 13.35 -3.00
N THR A 179 -28.26 14.33 -3.64
CA THR A 179 -26.85 14.64 -3.33
C THR A 179 -26.72 15.17 -1.91
N LYS A 180 -26.10 14.39 -1.02
CA LYS A 180 -25.92 14.77 0.40
C LYS A 180 -24.90 15.92 0.53
N PRO A 181 -25.18 16.99 1.31
CA PRO A 181 -24.24 18.09 1.54
C PRO A 181 -22.85 17.63 2.00
N GLY A 182 -22.79 16.65 2.90
CA GLY A 182 -21.52 16.14 3.43
C GLY A 182 -20.59 15.52 2.38
N VAL A 183 -21.09 15.06 1.24
CA VAL A 183 -20.25 14.59 0.11
C VAL A 183 -19.53 15.77 -0.55
N LEU A 184 -20.23 16.89 -0.70
CA LEU A 184 -19.68 18.11 -1.27
C LEU A 184 -18.66 18.73 -0.30
N ASP A 185 -18.96 18.74 0.99
CA ASP A 185 -18.04 19.23 2.03
C ASP A 185 -16.79 18.34 2.15
N LYS A 186 -16.92 17.02 1.98
CA LYS A 186 -15.77 16.11 1.89
C LYS A 186 -14.88 16.45 0.70
N THR A 187 -15.48 16.85 -0.41
CA THR A 187 -14.74 17.15 -1.66
C THR A 187 -13.91 18.41 -1.53
N VAL A 188 -14.45 19.44 -0.86
CA VAL A 188 -13.68 20.64 -0.50
C VAL A 188 -12.43 20.23 0.30
N ARG A 189 -12.61 19.52 1.42
CA ARG A 189 -11.49 19.10 2.30
C ARG A 189 -10.43 18.27 1.58
N VAL A 190 -10.84 17.29 0.76
CA VAL A 190 -9.90 16.45 0.01
C VAL A 190 -9.17 17.26 -1.06
N THR A 191 -9.86 18.18 -1.73
CA THR A 191 -9.25 19.04 -2.75
C THR A 191 -8.24 19.99 -2.12
N GLU A 192 -8.57 20.63 -0.98
CA GLU A 192 -7.64 21.48 -0.24
C GLU A 192 -6.39 20.72 0.19
N ALA A 193 -6.53 19.49 0.70
CA ALA A 193 -5.39 18.65 1.07
C ALA A 193 -4.48 18.33 -0.13
N ARG A 194 -5.05 18.07 -1.31
CA ARG A 194 -4.27 17.84 -2.54
C ARG A 194 -3.54 19.12 -3.00
N LEU A 195 -4.21 20.26 -2.94
CA LEU A 195 -3.63 21.55 -3.36
C LEU A 195 -2.52 22.04 -2.43
N ALA A 196 -2.62 21.76 -1.11
CA ALA A 196 -1.67 22.21 -0.10
C ALA A 196 -0.21 21.84 -0.43
N ARG A 197 0.03 20.69 -1.06
CA ARG A 197 1.38 20.21 -1.42
C ARG A 197 2.11 21.11 -2.43
N SER A 198 1.36 21.88 -3.21
CA SER A 198 1.86 22.86 -4.18
C SER A 198 1.83 24.31 -3.65
N GLY A 199 1.36 24.51 -2.41
CA GLY A 199 1.00 25.82 -1.88
C GLY A 199 -0.26 26.44 -2.50
N SER A 200 -0.95 25.72 -3.39
CA SER A 200 -2.20 26.18 -4.02
C SER A 200 -3.38 26.12 -3.06
N HIS A 201 -4.45 26.87 -3.36
CA HIS A 201 -5.62 26.96 -2.49
C HIS A 201 -6.91 27.13 -3.29
N LEU A 202 -8.04 26.74 -2.69
CA LEU A 202 -9.36 27.04 -3.23
C LEU A 202 -9.65 28.53 -3.03
N LYS A 203 -9.99 29.22 -4.11
CA LYS A 203 -10.38 30.64 -4.08
C LYS A 203 -11.89 30.84 -4.01
N ALA A 204 -12.63 29.97 -4.68
CA ALA A 204 -14.09 30.01 -4.66
C ALA A 204 -14.66 28.59 -4.84
N GLU A 205 -15.79 28.35 -4.19
CA GLU A 205 -16.59 27.14 -4.36
C GLU A 205 -17.97 27.50 -4.92
N ARG A 206 -18.39 26.83 -5.98
CA ARG A 206 -19.74 26.95 -6.56
C ARG A 206 -20.41 25.59 -6.58
N ARG A 207 -21.62 25.50 -6.04
CA ARG A 207 -22.44 24.29 -6.09
C ARG A 207 -23.60 24.53 -7.05
N VAL A 208 -23.70 23.77 -8.14
CA VAL A 208 -24.71 23.99 -9.19
C VAL A 208 -25.50 22.72 -9.51
N ASN A 209 -26.56 22.83 -10.30
CA ASN A 209 -27.28 21.66 -10.81
C ASN A 209 -26.39 20.86 -11.78
N HIS A 210 -26.59 19.55 -11.85
CA HIS A 210 -25.88 18.68 -12.78
C HIS A 210 -26.51 18.74 -14.18
N ASP A 211 -26.35 19.89 -14.83
CA ASP A 211 -26.74 20.12 -16.21
C ASP A 211 -25.72 21.04 -16.92
N THR A 212 -25.64 20.92 -18.24
CA THR A 212 -24.64 21.59 -19.06
C THR A 212 -24.68 23.12 -18.92
N GLN A 213 -25.87 23.71 -18.82
CA GLN A 213 -26.04 25.17 -18.78
C GLN A 213 -25.54 25.74 -17.44
N SER A 214 -25.96 25.12 -16.33
CA SER A 214 -25.56 25.52 -14.98
C SER A 214 -24.04 25.42 -14.79
N VAL A 215 -23.42 24.34 -15.29
CA VAL A 215 -21.96 24.15 -15.21
C VAL A 215 -21.22 25.15 -16.09
N ALA A 216 -21.69 25.39 -17.33
CA ALA A 216 -21.05 26.34 -18.23
C ALA A 216 -21.11 27.77 -17.69
N ALA A 217 -22.23 28.18 -17.09
CA ALA A 217 -22.36 29.49 -16.45
C ALA A 217 -21.37 29.65 -15.27
N ALA A 218 -21.34 28.67 -14.36
CA ALA A 218 -20.39 28.70 -13.24
C ALA A 218 -18.92 28.66 -13.68
N LEU A 219 -18.62 27.94 -14.77
CA LEU A 219 -17.27 27.86 -15.34
C LEU A 219 -16.81 29.22 -15.88
N LYS A 220 -17.69 29.94 -16.60
CA LYS A 220 -17.36 31.30 -17.09
C LYS A 220 -17.00 32.24 -15.94
N GLU A 221 -17.72 32.20 -14.83
CA GLU A 221 -17.39 33.01 -13.66
C GLU A 221 -16.08 32.56 -12.98
N ALA A 222 -15.98 31.25 -12.68
CA ALA A 222 -14.84 30.71 -11.93
C ALA A 222 -13.50 30.91 -12.64
N VAL A 223 -13.49 30.87 -13.98
CA VAL A 223 -12.26 31.08 -14.77
C VAL A 223 -11.77 32.53 -14.69
N HIS A 224 -12.64 33.51 -14.46
CA HIS A 224 -12.21 34.90 -14.30
C HIS A 224 -11.57 35.14 -12.93
N GLU A 225 -12.05 34.41 -11.92
CA GLU A 225 -11.57 34.56 -10.55
C GLU A 225 -10.32 33.74 -10.25
N SER A 226 -10.12 32.60 -10.90
CA SER A 226 -9.11 31.61 -10.52
C SER A 226 -8.09 31.35 -11.63
N ASP A 227 -6.91 30.83 -11.29
CA ASP A 227 -5.88 30.45 -12.27
C ASP A 227 -6.22 29.14 -12.98
N MET A 228 -6.97 28.27 -12.31
CA MET A 228 -7.53 27.03 -12.88
C MET A 228 -8.88 26.70 -12.27
N VAL A 229 -9.63 25.79 -12.92
CA VAL A 229 -10.94 25.33 -12.43
C VAL A 229 -11.00 23.81 -12.33
N LEU A 230 -11.46 23.30 -11.19
CA LEU A 230 -11.79 21.91 -10.97
C LEU A 230 -13.30 21.72 -10.97
N ILE A 231 -13.79 20.69 -11.66
CA ILE A 231 -15.21 20.37 -11.74
C ILE A 231 -15.44 18.95 -11.22
N PHE A 232 -16.31 18.80 -10.21
CA PHE A 232 -16.73 17.51 -9.70
C PHE A 232 -18.19 17.20 -10.06
N GLY A 233 -18.36 16.15 -10.87
CA GLY A 233 -19.66 15.60 -11.26
C GLY A 233 -20.44 14.99 -10.09
N ALA A 234 -21.76 15.15 -10.07
CA ALA A 234 -22.69 14.40 -9.23
C ALA A 234 -22.87 12.97 -9.75
N SER A 235 -22.74 12.80 -11.07
CA SER A 235 -22.69 11.52 -11.77
C SER A 235 -21.31 11.29 -12.38
N ALA A 236 -21.01 10.02 -12.66
CA ALA A 236 -19.90 9.59 -13.47
C ALA A 236 -20.08 10.06 -14.92
N VAL A 237 -18.97 10.46 -15.56
CA VAL A 237 -18.96 10.76 -17.00
C VAL A 237 -19.25 9.49 -17.79
N SER A 238 -20.30 9.50 -18.60
CA SER A 238 -20.83 8.34 -19.32
C SER A 238 -20.35 8.29 -20.77
N ASP A 239 -20.13 9.44 -21.40
CA ASP A 239 -19.65 9.56 -22.78
C ASP A 239 -18.87 10.87 -23.02
N PHE A 240 -18.46 11.10 -24.26
CA PHE A 240 -17.64 12.25 -24.68
C PHE A 240 -18.40 13.60 -24.72
N ASP A 241 -19.73 13.56 -24.62
CA ASP A 241 -20.65 14.70 -24.70
C ASP A 241 -21.49 14.86 -23.42
N ASP A 242 -21.12 14.17 -22.35
CA ASP A 242 -21.74 14.32 -21.02
C ASP A 242 -21.59 15.77 -20.48
N VAL A 243 -22.24 16.05 -19.35
CA VAL A 243 -22.42 17.38 -18.77
C VAL A 243 -21.13 18.18 -18.68
N ILE A 244 -20.03 17.59 -18.18
CA ILE A 244 -18.77 18.32 -17.98
C ILE A 244 -18.09 18.70 -19.31
N PRO A 245 -17.76 17.77 -20.22
CA PRO A 245 -17.15 18.13 -21.50
C PRO A 245 -18.06 19.04 -22.33
N ALA A 246 -19.38 18.80 -22.34
CA ALA A 246 -20.33 19.68 -23.02
C ALA A 246 -20.34 21.10 -22.42
N ALA A 247 -20.25 21.23 -21.10
CA ALA A 247 -20.23 22.53 -20.43
C ALA A 247 -18.95 23.32 -20.73
N ILE A 248 -17.79 22.64 -20.82
CA ILE A 248 -16.53 23.27 -21.25
C ILE A 248 -16.69 23.83 -22.66
N ARG A 249 -17.23 23.05 -23.61
CA ARG A 249 -17.46 23.52 -24.99
C ARG A 249 -18.48 24.67 -25.04
N MET A 250 -19.59 24.56 -24.31
CA MET A 250 -20.62 25.60 -24.21
C MET A 250 -20.08 26.90 -23.59
N ALA A 251 -19.11 26.80 -22.69
CA ALA A 251 -18.44 27.97 -22.13
C ALA A 251 -17.50 28.68 -23.14
N GLY A 252 -17.27 28.12 -24.32
CA GLY A 252 -16.30 28.59 -25.31
C GLY A 252 -14.90 27.97 -25.14
N GLY A 253 -14.79 26.91 -24.33
CA GLY A 253 -13.55 26.20 -24.05
C GLY A 253 -13.26 25.07 -25.04
N PHE A 254 -12.10 24.43 -24.85
CA PHE A 254 -11.65 23.29 -25.61
C PHE A 254 -11.46 22.09 -24.69
N VAL A 255 -11.97 20.92 -25.10
CA VAL A 255 -11.75 19.65 -24.39
C VAL A 255 -10.60 18.94 -25.07
N THR A 256 -9.47 18.83 -24.36
CA THR A 256 -8.28 18.09 -24.82
C THR A 256 -8.54 16.60 -24.82
N ARG A 257 -9.18 16.09 -23.76
CA ARG A 257 -9.47 14.66 -23.62
C ARG A 257 -10.63 14.39 -22.66
N THR A 258 -11.38 13.34 -22.95
CA THR A 258 -12.29 12.69 -22.00
C THR A 258 -11.83 11.25 -21.80
N GLY A 259 -11.66 10.89 -20.55
CA GLY A 259 -11.16 9.60 -20.09
C GLY A 259 -9.63 9.50 -20.03
N MET A 260 -9.14 8.60 -19.19
CA MET A 260 -7.71 8.27 -19.09
C MET A 260 -7.50 6.78 -18.85
N PRO A 261 -6.38 6.18 -19.29
CA PRO A 261 -6.09 4.77 -19.07
C PRO A 261 -5.49 4.51 -17.68
N VAL A 262 -6.04 5.12 -16.63
CA VAL A 262 -5.56 4.99 -15.24
C VAL A 262 -6.72 4.65 -14.32
N ASP A 263 -6.50 3.72 -13.40
CA ASP A 263 -7.53 3.18 -12.55
C ASP A 263 -7.08 3.07 -11.07
N PRO A 264 -7.76 3.73 -10.12
CA PRO A 264 -8.87 4.69 -10.28
C PRO A 264 -8.43 6.01 -10.95
N GLY A 265 -9.29 6.58 -11.81
CA GLY A 265 -9.03 7.86 -12.49
C GLY A 265 -9.67 7.99 -13.87
N ASN A 266 -10.09 6.87 -14.44
CA ASN A 266 -10.51 6.68 -15.83
C ASN A 266 -11.56 7.63 -16.41
N LEU A 267 -12.36 8.32 -15.58
CA LEU A 267 -13.42 9.25 -16.00
C LEU A 267 -13.01 10.73 -15.91
N LEU A 268 -11.71 11.02 -15.95
CA LEU A 268 -11.18 12.37 -16.02
C LEU A 268 -11.63 13.10 -17.29
N VAL A 269 -11.89 14.40 -17.20
CA VAL A 269 -12.02 15.30 -18.36
C VAL A 269 -10.92 16.35 -18.27
N LEU A 270 -10.11 16.51 -19.30
CA LEU A 270 -9.10 17.56 -19.39
C LEU A 270 -9.50 18.54 -20.49
N GLY A 271 -9.54 19.82 -20.16
CA GLY A 271 -9.78 20.89 -21.10
C GLY A 271 -9.19 22.22 -20.63
N ARG A 272 -9.58 23.29 -21.33
CA ARG A 272 -9.19 24.66 -21.04
C ARG A 272 -10.26 25.64 -21.44
N LEU A 273 -10.30 26.79 -20.79
CA LEU A 273 -11.08 27.95 -21.21
C LEU A 273 -10.11 29.13 -21.36
N GLY A 274 -9.87 29.54 -22.62
CA GLY A 274 -8.71 30.36 -22.97
C GLY A 274 -7.40 29.58 -22.73
N GLU A 275 -6.51 30.14 -21.93
CA GLU A 275 -5.24 29.52 -21.50
C GLU A 275 -5.36 28.80 -20.14
N LYS A 276 -6.49 28.98 -19.43
CA LYS A 276 -6.66 28.45 -18.07
C LYS A 276 -7.12 27.00 -18.10
N PRO A 277 -6.45 26.09 -17.37
CA PRO A 277 -6.81 24.69 -17.37
C PRO A 277 -8.12 24.44 -16.62
N VAL A 278 -8.90 23.50 -17.15
CA VAL A 278 -10.17 23.04 -16.58
C VAL A 278 -10.11 21.53 -16.47
N ILE A 279 -10.22 20.99 -15.26
CA ILE A 279 -10.15 19.55 -15.01
C ILE A 279 -11.47 19.07 -14.42
N GLY A 280 -12.18 18.22 -15.16
CA GLY A 280 -13.27 17.42 -14.64
C GLY A 280 -12.71 16.22 -13.87
N ALA A 281 -12.81 16.25 -12.55
CA ALA A 281 -12.32 15.20 -11.69
C ALA A 281 -13.30 14.02 -11.63
N PRO A 282 -12.83 12.76 -11.70
CA PRO A 282 -13.67 11.59 -11.54
C PRO A 282 -14.20 11.50 -10.09
N GLY A 283 -15.37 10.88 -9.89
CA GLY A 283 -15.98 10.79 -8.55
C GLY A 283 -15.09 10.10 -7.50
N CYS A 284 -14.23 9.17 -7.92
CA CYS A 284 -13.26 8.50 -7.05
C CYS A 284 -12.18 9.45 -6.50
N ALA A 285 -11.94 10.62 -7.11
CA ALA A 285 -11.01 11.63 -6.60
C ALA A 285 -11.52 12.33 -5.32
N ARG A 286 -12.78 12.09 -4.92
CA ARG A 286 -13.31 12.49 -3.58
C ARG A 286 -12.76 11.61 -2.45
N SER A 287 -11.96 10.59 -2.76
CA SER A 287 -11.16 9.81 -1.81
C SER A 287 -9.79 10.48 -1.60
N PRO A 288 -9.17 10.40 -0.42
CA PRO A 288 -7.78 10.86 -0.22
C PRO A 288 -6.72 9.94 -0.85
N LYS A 289 -7.10 8.73 -1.29
CA LYS A 289 -6.18 7.79 -1.95
C LYS A 289 -5.68 8.34 -3.30
N VAL A 290 -4.51 7.89 -3.73
CA VAL A 290 -3.91 8.28 -5.02
C VAL A 290 -4.87 7.92 -6.16
N ASN A 291 -4.98 8.83 -7.13
CA ASN A 291 -5.88 8.74 -8.27
C ASN A 291 -5.16 9.22 -9.54
N GLY A 292 -5.57 8.74 -10.72
CA GLY A 292 -5.08 9.27 -11.99
C GLY A 292 -5.29 10.78 -12.15
N PHE A 293 -6.30 11.34 -11.49
CA PHE A 293 -6.50 12.78 -11.32
C PHE A 293 -5.24 13.50 -10.78
N ASP A 294 -4.52 12.89 -9.85
CA ASP A 294 -3.33 13.49 -9.23
C ASP A 294 -2.20 13.68 -10.24
N TRP A 295 -2.02 12.73 -11.15
CA TRP A 295 -0.99 12.82 -12.19
C TRP A 295 -1.23 14.01 -13.12
N VAL A 296 -2.49 14.32 -13.40
CA VAL A 296 -2.87 15.47 -14.22
C VAL A 296 -2.80 16.77 -13.41
N LEU A 297 -3.27 16.73 -12.16
CA LEU A 297 -3.20 17.89 -11.26
C LEU A 297 -1.75 18.33 -11.02
N ASP A 298 -0.86 17.41 -10.67
CA ASP A 298 0.54 17.71 -10.36
C ASP A 298 1.28 18.31 -11.54
N ARG A 299 1.11 17.73 -12.74
CA ARG A 299 1.69 18.27 -13.97
C ARG A 299 1.14 19.65 -14.29
N THR A 300 -0.17 19.87 -14.11
CA THR A 300 -0.80 21.18 -14.32
C THR A 300 -0.21 22.23 -13.36
N LEU A 301 -0.09 21.89 -12.07
CA LEU A 301 0.47 22.77 -11.04
C LEU A 301 1.97 23.04 -11.24
N ALA A 302 2.72 22.11 -11.85
CA ALA A 302 4.11 22.33 -12.25
C ALA A 302 4.25 23.08 -13.59
N GLY A 303 3.15 23.39 -14.26
CA GLY A 303 3.15 24.04 -15.58
C GLY A 303 3.68 23.16 -16.70
N ILE A 304 3.56 21.83 -16.56
CA ILE A 304 3.91 20.84 -17.58
C ILE A 304 2.68 20.62 -18.45
N GLU A 305 2.79 20.88 -19.75
CA GLU A 305 1.70 20.67 -20.70
C GLU A 305 1.32 19.17 -20.77
N ILE A 306 0.02 18.92 -20.97
CA ILE A 306 -0.54 17.57 -21.00
C ILE A 306 -1.33 17.42 -22.30
N SER A 307 -0.74 16.74 -23.26
CA SER A 307 -1.41 16.40 -24.52
C SER A 307 -2.31 15.17 -24.36
N ASP A 308 -3.19 14.96 -25.35
CA ASP A 308 -3.94 13.71 -25.44
C ASP A 308 -3.00 12.49 -25.49
N ARG A 309 -1.91 12.59 -26.25
CA ARG A 309 -0.91 11.52 -26.34
C ARG A 309 -0.27 11.21 -24.98
N ASP A 310 -0.02 12.24 -24.17
CA ASP A 310 0.57 12.03 -22.83
C ASP A 310 -0.37 11.24 -21.93
N ILE A 311 -1.67 11.56 -21.94
CA ILE A 311 -2.66 10.80 -21.16
C ILE A 311 -2.77 9.37 -21.70
N ALA A 312 -2.73 9.16 -23.02
CA ALA A 312 -2.76 7.82 -23.60
C ALA A 312 -1.61 6.93 -23.11
N ARG A 313 -0.44 7.52 -22.86
CA ARG A 313 0.76 6.81 -22.40
C ARG A 313 0.73 6.46 -20.90
N MET A 314 -0.21 7.00 -20.14
CA MET A 314 -0.37 6.69 -18.71
C MET A 314 -0.90 5.26 -18.44
N GLY A 315 -1.19 4.47 -19.49
CA GLY A 315 -1.72 3.10 -19.32
C GLY A 315 -0.72 2.13 -18.70
N VAL A 316 0.57 2.26 -19.02
CA VAL A 316 1.63 1.46 -18.38
C VAL A 316 1.84 1.99 -16.96
N GLY A 317 1.65 1.14 -15.96
CA GLY A 317 1.63 1.55 -14.56
C GLY A 317 0.34 2.27 -14.14
N GLY A 318 -0.66 2.36 -15.02
CA GLY A 318 -1.92 3.05 -14.76
C GLY A 318 -2.86 2.32 -13.78
N LEU A 319 -2.53 1.10 -13.34
CA LEU A 319 -3.27 0.39 -12.30
C LEU A 319 -2.70 0.77 -10.93
N LEU A 320 -3.23 1.83 -10.31
CA LEU A 320 -2.66 2.42 -9.10
C LEU A 320 -2.97 1.64 -7.84
N MET A 321 -4.09 0.92 -7.86
CA MET A 321 -4.47 0.04 -6.77
C MET A 321 -4.82 -1.32 -7.36
N GLU A 322 -4.03 -2.34 -7.05
CA GLU A 322 -4.61 -3.68 -6.97
C GLU A 322 -5.59 -3.66 -5.79
N ILE A 323 -6.87 -3.79 -6.11
CA ILE A 323 -7.89 -4.02 -5.10
C ILE A 323 -8.38 -5.46 -5.30
N PRO A 324 -8.22 -6.36 -4.32
CA PRO A 324 -9.00 -7.60 -4.25
C PRO A 324 -10.52 -7.39 -4.12
N SER A 325 -11.01 -6.15 -4.16
CA SER A 325 -12.41 -5.77 -3.90
C SER A 325 -13.02 -4.78 -4.89
N ARG A 326 -12.43 -4.59 -6.08
CA ARG A 326 -13.18 -3.92 -7.15
C ARG A 326 -14.08 -4.94 -7.84
N PRO A 327 -15.40 -4.71 -7.96
CA PRO A 327 -16.24 -5.52 -8.83
C PRO A 327 -15.75 -5.31 -10.26
N GLN A 328 -14.92 -6.22 -10.75
CA GLN A 328 -14.43 -6.21 -12.11
C GLN A 328 -15.64 -6.36 -13.05
N PRO A 329 -15.79 -5.51 -14.07
CA PRO A 329 -16.78 -5.75 -15.11
C PRO A 329 -16.29 -6.91 -15.98
N ARG A 330 -16.91 -8.07 -15.78
CA ARG A 330 -16.85 -9.25 -16.67
C ARG A 330 -15.50 -10.00 -16.72
N GLU A 331 -15.00 -10.45 -15.58
CA GLU A 331 -14.32 -11.75 -15.54
C GLU A 331 -15.28 -12.81 -15.04
N SER A 332 -15.82 -13.56 -15.99
CA SER A 332 -16.65 -14.74 -15.78
C SER A 332 -15.78 -15.89 -15.30
N ALA A 333 -15.43 -15.89 -14.01
CA ALA A 333 -15.07 -17.08 -13.23
C ALA A 333 -15.08 -16.73 -11.73
N ARG A 334 -16.28 -16.70 -11.12
CA ARG A 334 -16.42 -16.59 -9.67
C ARG A 334 -15.71 -17.79 -9.01
N SER A 335 -14.64 -17.58 -8.26
CA SER A 335 -14.43 -18.42 -7.08
C SER A 335 -15.59 -18.12 -6.13
N ALA A 336 -16.22 -19.15 -5.56
CA ALA A 336 -17.25 -18.96 -4.56
C ALA A 336 -16.66 -18.14 -3.38
N ASP A 337 -17.42 -17.18 -2.82
CA ASP A 337 -17.01 -16.44 -1.62
C ASP A 337 -16.68 -17.44 -0.50
N LYS A 338 -15.39 -17.72 -0.31
CA LYS A 338 -14.94 -18.69 0.69
C LYS A 338 -15.02 -18.05 2.07
N VAL A 339 -15.81 -18.63 2.97
CA VAL A 339 -15.95 -18.18 4.36
C VAL A 339 -15.39 -19.26 5.27
N CYS A 340 -14.37 -18.92 6.06
CA CYS A 340 -13.74 -19.85 6.99
C CYS A 340 -14.20 -19.56 8.42
N ALA A 341 -14.43 -20.59 9.23
CA ALA A 341 -14.67 -20.45 10.66
C ALA A 341 -13.35 -20.45 11.43
N VAL A 342 -13.20 -19.53 12.37
CA VAL A 342 -12.10 -19.43 13.32
C VAL A 342 -12.69 -19.57 14.72
N ILE A 343 -12.48 -20.72 15.35
CA ILE A 343 -12.94 -21.03 16.71
C ILE A 343 -11.84 -20.64 17.70
N LEU A 344 -12.13 -19.70 18.59
CA LEU A 344 -11.17 -19.23 19.60
C LEU A 344 -11.26 -20.12 20.86
N ALA A 345 -10.29 -21.02 21.02
CA ALA A 345 -10.24 -22.04 22.07
C ALA A 345 -8.94 -21.98 22.93
N ALA A 346 -8.22 -20.86 22.90
CA ALA A 346 -6.94 -20.70 23.59
C ALA A 346 -7.06 -20.18 25.04
N GLY A 347 -8.28 -19.86 25.50
CA GLY A 347 -8.53 -19.15 26.76
C GLY A 347 -8.18 -19.96 28.02
N ARG A 348 -7.78 -19.25 29.08
CA ARG A 348 -7.31 -19.85 30.35
C ARG A 348 -8.41 -20.33 31.31
N SER A 349 -9.69 -20.16 30.96
CA SER A 349 -10.83 -20.49 31.83
C SER A 349 -10.76 -19.91 33.24
N SER A 350 -10.06 -18.79 33.45
CA SER A 350 -9.68 -18.31 34.79
C SER A 350 -10.87 -17.96 35.70
N ARG A 351 -12.03 -17.63 35.12
CA ARG A 351 -13.28 -17.33 35.84
C ARG A 351 -14.02 -18.57 36.34
N MET A 352 -13.65 -19.76 35.87
CA MET A 352 -14.24 -21.04 36.29
C MET A 352 -13.70 -21.55 37.62
N GLY A 353 -12.50 -21.10 38.02
CA GLY A 353 -11.85 -21.55 39.26
C GLY A 353 -11.58 -23.07 39.34
N GLY A 354 -11.70 -23.79 38.21
CA GLY A 354 -11.71 -25.26 38.12
C GLY A 354 -11.27 -25.74 36.72
N PRO A 355 -11.62 -26.98 36.30
CA PRO A 355 -11.17 -27.57 35.04
C PRO A 355 -11.57 -26.73 33.82
N ASN A 356 -10.83 -26.88 32.73
CA ASN A 356 -11.00 -26.10 31.51
C ASN A 356 -12.44 -26.21 30.97
N LYS A 357 -13.16 -25.08 30.86
CA LYS A 357 -14.58 -25.06 30.46
C LYS A 357 -14.85 -25.66 29.09
N LEU A 358 -13.86 -25.62 28.21
CA LEU A 358 -13.94 -26.19 26.87
C LEU A 358 -14.08 -27.73 26.90
N MET A 359 -13.69 -28.35 28.02
CA MET A 359 -13.79 -29.78 28.27
C MET A 359 -15.10 -30.17 28.98
N ALA A 360 -15.95 -29.21 29.32
CA ALA A 360 -17.27 -29.51 29.85
C ALA A 360 -18.06 -30.32 28.82
N GLU A 361 -18.70 -31.39 29.29
CA GLU A 361 -19.44 -32.29 28.42
C GLU A 361 -20.91 -31.85 28.32
N PHE A 362 -21.39 -31.73 27.09
CA PHE A 362 -22.81 -31.61 26.76
C PHE A 362 -23.20 -32.89 26.02
N ASP A 363 -24.14 -33.64 26.59
CA ASP A 363 -24.51 -34.97 26.09
C ASP A 363 -23.30 -35.91 25.91
N GLY A 364 -22.28 -35.77 26.78
CA GLY A 364 -21.04 -36.56 26.74
C GLY A 364 -19.99 -36.07 25.75
N ILE A 365 -20.23 -34.96 25.04
CA ILE A 365 -19.30 -34.39 24.05
C ILE A 365 -18.65 -33.13 24.63
N PRO A 366 -17.30 -33.02 24.64
CA PRO A 366 -16.61 -31.80 25.05
C PRO A 366 -17.06 -30.59 24.24
N LEU A 367 -17.29 -29.46 24.91
CA LEU A 367 -17.84 -28.23 24.32
C LEU A 367 -17.09 -27.77 23.06
N VAL A 368 -15.75 -27.73 23.11
CA VAL A 368 -14.94 -27.32 21.95
C VAL A 368 -15.11 -28.26 20.75
N ARG A 369 -15.25 -29.57 21.02
CA ARG A 369 -15.49 -30.58 19.99
C ARG A 369 -16.87 -30.37 19.38
N ARG A 370 -17.89 -30.13 20.21
CA ARG A 370 -19.26 -29.89 19.77
C ARG A 370 -19.36 -28.69 18.81
N ILE A 371 -18.70 -27.58 19.16
CA ILE A 371 -18.67 -26.38 18.31
C ILE A 371 -17.93 -26.64 16.99
N ALA A 372 -16.80 -27.37 17.04
CA ALA A 372 -16.09 -27.77 15.83
C ALA A 372 -16.93 -28.66 14.92
N GLU A 373 -17.67 -29.62 15.48
CA GLU A 373 -18.60 -30.48 14.72
C GLU A 373 -19.74 -29.67 14.08
N TRP A 374 -20.32 -28.70 14.81
CA TRP A 374 -21.33 -27.80 14.23
C TRP A 374 -20.81 -26.91 13.11
N ALA A 375 -19.59 -26.38 13.26
CA ALA A 375 -18.93 -25.60 12.23
C ALA A 375 -18.61 -26.47 10.99
N LEU A 376 -18.12 -27.70 11.18
CA LEU A 376 -17.84 -28.64 10.08
C LEU A 376 -19.10 -29.10 9.34
N ALA A 377 -20.23 -29.20 10.04
CA ALA A 377 -21.52 -29.52 9.43
C ALA A 377 -22.16 -28.33 8.68
N SER A 378 -21.54 -27.14 8.76
CA SER A 378 -22.05 -25.92 8.15
C SER A 378 -21.53 -25.71 6.72
N THR A 379 -21.85 -24.56 6.14
CA THR A 379 -21.48 -24.13 4.80
C THR A 379 -20.20 -23.30 4.76
N VAL A 380 -19.43 -23.27 5.87
CA VAL A 380 -18.08 -22.73 5.89
C VAL A 380 -17.12 -23.65 5.13
N ASP A 381 -16.16 -23.05 4.44
CA ASP A 381 -15.24 -23.77 3.55
C ASP A 381 -14.09 -24.45 4.31
N GLN A 382 -13.76 -23.93 5.49
CA GLN A 382 -12.71 -24.44 6.36
C GLN A 382 -12.99 -24.08 7.82
N VAL A 383 -12.53 -24.91 8.74
CA VAL A 383 -12.60 -24.67 10.17
C VAL A 383 -11.19 -24.67 10.75
N VAL A 384 -10.81 -23.53 11.32
CA VAL A 384 -9.57 -23.35 12.09
C VAL A 384 -9.94 -23.27 13.57
N VAL A 385 -9.24 -24.03 14.41
CA VAL A 385 -9.37 -23.96 15.88
C VAL A 385 -8.08 -23.41 16.46
N VAL A 386 -8.18 -22.29 17.17
CA VAL A 386 -7.04 -21.64 17.82
C VAL A 386 -6.85 -22.21 19.21
N THR A 387 -5.74 -22.90 19.45
CA THR A 387 -5.42 -23.54 20.74
C THR A 387 -4.35 -22.75 21.50
N GLY A 388 -4.22 -22.99 22.81
CA GLY A 388 -3.30 -22.25 23.67
C GLY A 388 -3.15 -22.91 25.04
N HIS A 389 -3.86 -22.41 26.05
CA HIS A 389 -3.85 -23.06 27.35
C HIS A 389 -4.38 -24.51 27.25
N GLU A 390 -3.63 -25.48 27.79
CA GLU A 390 -3.91 -26.92 27.67
C GLU A 390 -4.09 -27.40 26.21
N ALA A 391 -3.33 -26.84 25.26
CA ALA A 391 -3.43 -27.16 23.83
C ALA A 391 -3.49 -28.66 23.54
N GLU A 392 -2.61 -29.47 24.14
CA GLU A 392 -2.61 -30.94 23.95
C GLU A 392 -3.95 -31.59 24.29
N ARG A 393 -4.60 -31.16 25.39
CA ARG A 393 -5.90 -31.70 25.84
C ARG A 393 -7.03 -31.26 24.89
N VAL A 394 -7.00 -30.01 24.46
CA VAL A 394 -7.96 -29.46 23.50
C VAL A 394 -7.83 -30.15 22.14
N GLU A 395 -6.60 -30.32 21.64
CA GLU A 395 -6.31 -31.00 20.38
C GLU A 395 -6.70 -32.48 20.42
N ALA A 396 -6.44 -33.17 21.53
CA ALA A 396 -6.88 -34.56 21.72
C ALA A 396 -8.41 -34.69 21.61
N SER A 397 -9.18 -33.72 22.10
CA SER A 397 -10.65 -33.71 21.98
C SER A 397 -11.13 -33.50 20.53
N LEU A 398 -10.31 -32.88 19.68
CA LEU A 398 -10.59 -32.62 18.27
C LEU A 398 -10.09 -33.73 17.33
N ALA A 399 -9.42 -34.75 17.87
CA ALA A 399 -8.89 -35.86 17.09
C ALA A 399 -9.96 -36.49 16.19
N GLY A 400 -9.58 -36.74 14.93
CA GLY A 400 -10.46 -37.29 13.89
C GLY A 400 -11.37 -36.27 13.20
N LEU A 401 -11.40 -35.01 13.62
CA LEU A 401 -12.13 -33.94 12.92
C LEU A 401 -11.24 -33.30 11.84
N LYS A 402 -11.86 -32.89 10.72
CA LYS A 402 -11.18 -32.19 9.61
C LYS A 402 -11.00 -30.69 9.91
N VAL A 403 -10.31 -30.38 11.01
CA VAL A 403 -10.00 -29.00 11.41
C VAL A 403 -8.52 -28.71 11.25
N GLU A 404 -8.18 -27.45 10.97
CA GLU A 404 -6.81 -26.96 11.10
C GLU A 404 -6.61 -26.41 12.51
N VAL A 405 -5.47 -26.72 13.13
CA VAL A 405 -5.15 -26.25 14.48
C VAL A 405 -4.09 -25.16 14.39
N ALA A 406 -4.41 -23.97 14.92
CA ALA A 406 -3.50 -22.84 15.01
C ALA A 406 -3.08 -22.63 16.47
N ILE A 407 -1.82 -22.89 16.80
CA ILE A 407 -1.32 -22.72 18.17
C ILE A 407 -1.01 -21.24 18.43
N ASN A 408 -1.62 -20.66 19.47
CA ASN A 408 -1.29 -19.33 19.98
C ASN A 408 -0.37 -19.45 21.21
N PRO A 409 0.97 -19.32 21.05
CA PRO A 409 1.90 -19.37 22.18
C PRO A 409 1.74 -18.17 23.14
N ALA A 410 1.15 -17.08 22.66
CA ALA A 410 0.90 -15.85 23.42
C ALA A 410 -0.53 -15.77 23.97
N TYR A 411 -1.20 -16.90 24.22
CA TYR A 411 -2.59 -16.94 24.72
C TYR A 411 -2.83 -16.14 26.01
N ALA A 412 -1.78 -15.92 26.81
CA ALA A 412 -1.86 -15.13 28.04
C ALA A 412 -1.98 -13.61 27.79
N SER A 413 -1.71 -13.12 26.57
CA SER A 413 -1.73 -11.69 26.24
C SER A 413 -3.13 -11.14 25.91
N GLY A 414 -4.17 -11.98 25.95
CA GLY A 414 -5.57 -11.60 25.73
C GLY A 414 -6.12 -12.06 24.37
N LEU A 415 -7.39 -11.73 24.12
CA LEU A 415 -8.14 -12.21 22.96
C LEU A 415 -7.53 -11.82 21.60
N SER A 416 -6.80 -10.69 21.53
CA SER A 416 -6.21 -10.20 20.28
C SER A 416 -5.17 -11.16 19.69
N SER A 417 -4.33 -11.81 20.51
CA SER A 417 -3.31 -12.75 20.01
C SER A 417 -3.94 -14.01 19.40
N SER A 418 -5.07 -14.46 19.97
CA SER A 418 -5.82 -15.60 19.45
C SER A 418 -6.49 -15.27 18.11
N LEU A 419 -7.02 -14.05 17.98
CA LEU A 419 -7.61 -13.59 16.73
C LEU A 419 -6.56 -13.49 15.62
N LYS A 420 -5.36 -12.97 15.93
CA LYS A 420 -4.23 -12.91 14.99
C LYS A 420 -3.79 -14.30 14.53
N ALA A 421 -3.60 -15.24 15.46
CA ALA A 421 -3.21 -16.61 15.14
C ALA A 421 -4.25 -17.29 14.24
N GLY A 422 -5.54 -17.10 14.54
CA GLY A 422 -6.63 -17.66 13.75
C GLY A 422 -6.74 -17.07 12.34
N ILE A 423 -6.60 -15.75 12.19
CA ILE A 423 -6.63 -15.11 10.87
C ILE A 423 -5.38 -15.46 10.03
N ALA A 424 -4.21 -15.58 10.66
CA ALA A 424 -2.97 -15.93 9.96
C ALA A 424 -2.96 -17.38 9.44
N ALA A 425 -3.77 -18.27 10.02
CA ALA A 425 -3.94 -19.65 9.56
C ALA A 425 -5.00 -19.80 8.46
N LEU A 426 -5.65 -18.72 8.02
CA LEU A 426 -6.61 -18.78 6.92
C LEU A 426 -5.90 -18.80 5.57
N PRO A 427 -6.44 -19.52 4.56
CA PRO A 427 -5.90 -19.52 3.22
C PRO A 427 -6.04 -18.14 2.57
N ASP A 428 -5.16 -17.83 1.62
CA ASP A 428 -5.15 -16.53 0.93
C ASP A 428 -6.45 -16.25 0.17
N GLU A 429 -7.17 -17.29 -0.28
CA GLU A 429 -8.46 -17.13 -0.96
C GLU A 429 -9.66 -16.95 -0.01
N ALA A 430 -9.45 -16.94 1.31
CA ALA A 430 -10.53 -16.69 2.28
C ALA A 430 -11.06 -15.26 2.12
N THR A 431 -12.34 -15.14 1.74
CA THR A 431 -13.00 -13.84 1.55
C THR A 431 -13.64 -13.32 2.84
N GLY A 432 -13.88 -14.20 3.81
CA GLY A 432 -14.40 -13.85 5.14
C GLY A 432 -13.98 -14.83 6.23
N ALA A 433 -13.87 -14.32 7.45
CA ALA A 433 -13.54 -15.09 8.66
C ALA A 433 -14.66 -14.97 9.68
N MET A 434 -15.38 -16.07 9.95
CA MET A 434 -16.34 -16.15 11.04
C MET A 434 -15.63 -16.45 12.34
N ILE A 435 -15.62 -15.49 13.25
CA ILE A 435 -15.04 -15.64 14.59
C ILE A 435 -16.10 -16.21 15.52
N ILE A 436 -15.87 -17.42 16.00
CA ILE A 436 -16.72 -18.16 16.94
C ILE A 436 -15.95 -18.32 18.26
N LEU A 437 -16.58 -18.04 19.40
CA LEU A 437 -15.95 -18.31 20.70
C LEU A 437 -16.16 -19.77 21.09
N GLY A 438 -15.12 -20.42 21.64
CA GLY A 438 -15.16 -21.85 21.99
C GLY A 438 -16.07 -22.21 23.17
N ASP A 439 -16.69 -21.21 23.80
CA ASP A 439 -17.53 -21.32 24.99
C ASP A 439 -19.00 -20.97 24.73
N MET A 440 -19.46 -21.10 23.48
CA MET A 440 -20.83 -20.83 23.05
C MET A 440 -21.62 -22.15 22.87
N PRO A 441 -22.24 -22.72 23.92
CA PRO A 441 -22.86 -24.04 23.86
C PRO A 441 -24.16 -24.11 23.07
N GLU A 442 -24.76 -22.97 22.72
CA GLU A 442 -26.06 -22.90 22.05
C GLU A 442 -25.96 -22.50 20.57
N ILE A 443 -24.76 -22.23 20.05
CA ILE A 443 -24.59 -21.92 18.62
C ILE A 443 -24.85 -23.18 17.78
N THR A 444 -25.68 -23.07 16.75
CA THR A 444 -26.00 -24.23 15.90
C THR A 444 -25.44 -24.11 14.48
N THR A 445 -25.37 -25.23 13.77
CA THR A 445 -25.06 -25.26 12.33
C THR A 445 -25.99 -24.36 11.50
N SER A 446 -27.28 -24.26 11.90
CA SER A 446 -28.25 -23.39 11.23
C SER A 446 -27.90 -21.91 11.40
N ASP A 447 -27.46 -21.51 12.59
CA ASP A 447 -27.05 -20.14 12.89
C ASP A 447 -25.82 -19.74 12.06
N ILE A 448 -24.83 -20.62 12.00
CA ILE A 448 -23.61 -20.44 11.20
C ILE A 448 -23.99 -20.29 9.71
N ASN A 449 -24.83 -21.18 9.18
CA ASN A 449 -25.29 -21.11 7.78
C ASN A 449 -26.04 -19.82 7.46
N LYS A 450 -26.88 -19.35 8.39
CA LYS A 450 -27.63 -18.10 8.24
C LYS A 450 -26.69 -16.90 8.12
N MET A 451 -25.66 -16.85 8.97
CA MET A 451 -24.64 -15.79 8.91
C MET A 451 -23.80 -15.87 7.62
N VAL A 452 -23.35 -17.06 7.20
CA VAL A 452 -22.60 -17.24 5.95
C VAL A 452 -23.43 -16.80 4.74
N ALA A 453 -24.70 -17.19 4.68
CA ALA A 453 -25.60 -16.82 3.59
C ALA A 453 -25.78 -15.30 3.48
N GLU A 454 -25.89 -14.60 4.62
CA GLU A 454 -25.99 -13.14 4.63
C GLU A 454 -24.67 -12.46 4.26
N PHE A 455 -23.54 -12.98 4.73
CA PHE A 455 -22.22 -12.45 4.33
C PHE A 455 -22.00 -12.53 2.82
N LYS A 456 -22.37 -13.66 2.20
CA LYS A 456 -22.31 -13.85 0.73
C LYS A 456 -23.21 -12.86 -0.03
N LYS A 457 -24.28 -12.34 0.58
CA LYS A 457 -25.13 -11.28 -0.01
C LYS A 457 -24.57 -9.88 0.24
N ALA A 458 -23.86 -9.70 1.35
CA ALA A 458 -23.47 -8.41 1.92
C ALA A 458 -22.28 -7.71 1.25
N LYS A 459 -21.61 -8.36 0.27
CA LYS A 459 -20.54 -7.79 -0.57
C LYS A 459 -19.46 -7.01 0.21
N GLY A 460 -18.90 -7.62 1.25
CA GLY A 460 -17.77 -7.06 2.01
C GLY A 460 -18.15 -6.29 3.28
N ALA A 461 -19.41 -6.34 3.72
CA ALA A 461 -19.81 -5.87 5.04
C ALA A 461 -19.40 -6.85 6.16
N VAL A 462 -19.31 -6.35 7.39
CA VAL A 462 -19.24 -7.17 8.60
C VAL A 462 -20.63 -7.74 8.88
N VAL A 463 -20.74 -9.03 9.13
CA VAL A 463 -22.00 -9.66 9.56
C VAL A 463 -21.88 -10.07 11.01
N ARG A 464 -22.76 -9.57 11.88
CA ARG A 464 -22.64 -9.73 13.32
C ARG A 464 -23.92 -10.32 13.90
N ALA A 465 -23.78 -11.28 14.81
CA ALA A 465 -24.91 -11.82 15.54
C ALA A 465 -25.45 -10.81 16.58
N THR A 466 -26.77 -10.79 16.78
CA THR A 466 -27.43 -10.01 17.83
C THR A 466 -28.45 -10.83 18.61
N HIS A 467 -28.70 -10.39 19.84
CA HIS A 467 -29.79 -10.82 20.68
C HIS A 467 -30.54 -9.60 21.23
N GLN A 468 -31.82 -9.45 20.93
CA GLN A 468 -32.65 -8.31 21.36
C GLN A 468 -32.00 -6.95 21.02
N GLY A 469 -31.39 -6.86 19.84
CA GLY A 469 -30.68 -5.66 19.38
C GLY A 469 -29.35 -5.38 20.12
N LYS A 470 -28.95 -6.23 21.06
CA LYS A 470 -27.61 -6.22 21.65
C LYS A 470 -26.68 -7.04 20.79
N ARG A 471 -25.48 -6.51 20.56
CA ARG A 471 -24.41 -7.23 19.87
C ARG A 471 -24.05 -8.53 20.60
N GLY A 472 -23.73 -9.55 19.83
CA GLY A 472 -23.26 -10.84 20.30
C GLY A 472 -22.19 -11.42 19.37
N ASN A 473 -21.96 -12.73 19.51
CA ASN A 473 -21.11 -13.53 18.64
C ASN A 473 -21.97 -14.61 17.95
N PRO A 474 -21.53 -15.26 16.87
CA PRO A 474 -20.32 -15.01 16.08
C PRO A 474 -20.30 -13.66 15.35
N VAL A 475 -19.15 -13.33 14.76
CA VAL A 475 -19.00 -12.20 13.83
C VAL A 475 -18.20 -12.64 12.60
N ILE A 476 -18.66 -12.31 11.40
CA ILE A 476 -17.93 -12.52 10.16
C ILE A 476 -17.22 -11.22 9.78
N LEU A 477 -15.89 -11.29 9.72
CA LEU A 477 -15.04 -10.21 9.25
C LEU A 477 -14.74 -10.41 7.75
N PRO A 478 -14.92 -9.40 6.89
CA PRO A 478 -14.46 -9.46 5.50
C PRO A 478 -12.93 -9.43 5.43
N ARG A 479 -12.37 -10.00 4.37
CA ARG A 479 -10.91 -10.05 4.11
C ARG A 479 -10.23 -8.68 4.23
N SER A 480 -10.93 -7.60 3.88
CA SER A 480 -10.43 -6.22 4.00
C SER A 480 -10.07 -5.79 5.43
N LEU A 481 -10.55 -6.49 6.46
CA LEU A 481 -10.27 -6.19 7.86
C LEU A 481 -9.17 -7.09 8.46
N PHE A 482 -8.61 -8.03 7.70
CA PHE A 482 -7.63 -8.99 8.25
C PHE A 482 -6.31 -8.31 8.61
N GLU A 483 -5.86 -7.33 7.84
CA GLU A 483 -4.67 -6.54 8.18
C GLU A 483 -4.87 -5.72 9.46
N THR A 484 -6.06 -5.16 9.66
CA THR A 484 -6.40 -4.42 10.89
C THR A 484 -6.45 -5.34 12.12
N VAL A 485 -6.81 -6.62 11.95
CA VAL A 485 -6.70 -7.61 13.04
C VAL A 485 -5.24 -7.78 13.47
N ALA A 486 -4.30 -7.76 12.53
CA ALA A 486 -2.87 -7.92 12.82
C ALA A 486 -2.32 -6.79 13.73
N THR A 487 -2.96 -5.62 13.75
CA THR A 487 -2.55 -4.47 14.57
C THR A 487 -3.21 -4.41 15.96
N LEU A 488 -4.11 -5.33 16.31
CA LEU A 488 -4.76 -5.31 17.63
C LEU A 488 -3.79 -5.64 18.77
N GLU A 489 -4.01 -5.07 19.95
CA GLU A 489 -3.21 -5.39 21.14
C GLU A 489 -4.09 -5.63 22.38
N GLY A 490 -3.54 -6.36 23.35
CA GLY A 490 -4.17 -6.64 24.63
C GLY A 490 -5.42 -7.53 24.54
N ASP A 491 -6.35 -7.35 25.47
CA ASP A 491 -7.58 -8.14 25.55
C ASP A 491 -8.71 -7.58 24.65
N THR A 492 -8.34 -7.31 23.41
CA THR A 492 -9.19 -6.64 22.43
C THR A 492 -9.71 -7.63 21.40
N GLY A 493 -11.03 -7.85 21.36
CA GLY A 493 -11.68 -8.70 20.36
C GLY A 493 -11.95 -8.00 19.02
N ALA A 494 -12.50 -8.77 18.07
CA ALA A 494 -12.88 -8.33 16.72
C ALA A 494 -13.74 -7.05 16.69
N ARG A 495 -14.44 -6.75 17.79
CA ARG A 495 -15.21 -5.52 18.01
C ARG A 495 -14.45 -4.24 17.66
N HIS A 496 -13.22 -4.09 18.12
CA HIS A 496 -12.49 -2.82 17.95
C HIS A 496 -12.12 -2.60 16.48
N VAL A 497 -11.88 -3.67 15.72
CA VAL A 497 -11.60 -3.60 14.27
C VAL A 497 -12.82 -3.06 13.54
N VAL A 498 -14.01 -3.56 13.89
CA VAL A 498 -15.27 -3.14 13.29
C VAL A 498 -15.59 -1.67 13.61
N GLU A 499 -15.34 -1.24 14.85
CA GLU A 499 -15.58 0.14 15.30
C GLU A 499 -14.54 1.15 14.73
N ALA A 500 -13.28 0.74 14.58
CA ALA A 500 -12.19 1.60 14.10
C ALA A 500 -12.30 1.95 12.60
N GLU A 501 -12.67 0.98 11.76
CA GLU A 501 -12.69 1.14 10.30
C GLU A 501 -14.04 1.63 9.73
N ARG A 502 -15.05 1.88 10.58
CA ARG A 502 -16.42 2.25 10.16
C ARG A 502 -16.99 1.32 9.08
N ALA A 503 -16.70 0.02 9.19
CA ALA A 503 -17.19 -0.97 8.26
C ALA A 503 -18.73 -0.96 8.25
N ASP A 504 -19.34 -1.22 7.09
CA ASP A 504 -20.78 -1.48 7.02
C ASP A 504 -21.07 -2.73 7.86
N ILE A 505 -22.05 -2.65 8.76
CA ILE A 505 -22.42 -3.75 9.66
C ILE A 505 -23.84 -4.21 9.33
N ILE A 506 -24.00 -5.51 9.13
CA ILE A 506 -25.30 -6.17 9.04
C ILE A 506 -25.47 -7.00 10.30
N ASP A 507 -26.48 -6.64 11.09
CA ASP A 507 -26.85 -7.35 12.30
C ASP A 507 -27.86 -8.47 11.97
N ILE A 508 -27.58 -9.69 12.45
CA ILE A 508 -28.41 -10.88 12.31
C ILE A 508 -28.89 -11.32 13.68
N GLU A 509 -30.19 -11.26 13.92
CA GLU A 509 -30.78 -11.76 15.16
C GLU A 509 -30.73 -13.30 15.19
N LEU A 510 -29.98 -13.84 16.15
CA LEU A 510 -29.88 -15.28 16.44
C LEU A 510 -30.53 -15.66 17.78
N GLY A 511 -30.94 -14.69 18.59
CA GLY A 511 -31.53 -14.96 19.91
C GLY A 511 -30.48 -15.26 20.97
N GLU A 512 -30.85 -16.04 21.98
CA GLU A 512 -30.02 -16.30 23.17
C GLU A 512 -28.64 -16.90 22.84
N SER A 513 -28.55 -17.72 21.78
CA SER A 513 -27.31 -18.32 21.30
C SER A 513 -26.23 -17.30 20.93
N ALA A 514 -26.59 -16.05 20.60
CA ALA A 514 -25.63 -15.00 20.29
C ALA A 514 -24.97 -14.38 21.54
N SER A 515 -25.56 -14.57 22.72
CA SER A 515 -25.17 -13.86 23.95
C SER A 515 -24.71 -14.78 25.08
N ILE A 516 -24.91 -16.08 24.97
CA ILE A 516 -24.56 -17.03 26.03
C ILE A 516 -23.14 -17.55 25.82
N ASP A 517 -22.23 -17.06 26.66
CA ASP A 517 -20.93 -17.65 26.93
C ASP A 517 -20.90 -18.27 28.35
N VAL A 518 -20.36 -19.48 28.47
CA VAL A 518 -20.33 -20.20 29.76
C VAL A 518 -19.05 -19.88 30.55
N ASP A 519 -19.00 -18.69 31.13
CA ASP A 519 -17.81 -18.19 31.85
C ASP A 519 -17.73 -18.57 33.34
N THR A 520 -18.79 -19.12 33.92
CA THR A 520 -18.84 -19.55 35.33
C THR A 520 -19.45 -20.95 35.48
N PRO A 521 -19.15 -21.69 36.57
CA PRO A 521 -19.73 -23.01 36.81
C PRO A 521 -21.27 -23.00 36.82
N ASP A 522 -21.89 -22.00 37.44
CA ASP A 522 -23.35 -21.84 37.45
C ASP A 522 -23.91 -21.60 36.04
N ALA A 523 -23.21 -20.84 35.19
CA ALA A 523 -23.63 -20.63 33.80
C ALA A 523 -23.49 -21.92 32.98
N MET A 524 -22.42 -22.69 33.21
CA MET A 524 -22.19 -23.99 32.59
C MET A 524 -23.30 -24.99 32.94
N GLU A 525 -23.66 -25.10 34.22
CA GLU A 525 -24.73 -26.00 34.67
C GLU A 525 -26.10 -25.57 34.12
N ARG A 526 -26.41 -24.26 34.12
CA ARG A 526 -27.66 -23.74 33.53
C ARG A 526 -27.78 -24.02 32.04
N ALA A 527 -26.67 -24.00 31.30
CA ALA A 527 -26.63 -24.37 29.89
C ALA A 527 -26.71 -25.90 29.66
N GLY A 528 -26.67 -26.71 30.72
CA GLY A 528 -26.74 -28.17 30.66
C GLY A 528 -25.38 -28.88 30.57
N GLY A 529 -24.28 -28.17 30.75
CA GLY A 529 -22.92 -28.71 30.69
C GLY A 529 -22.47 -29.33 32.02
N LYS A 530 -21.69 -30.42 31.94
CA LYS A 530 -21.10 -31.09 33.11
C LYS A 530 -19.58 -30.92 33.12
N LEU A 531 -19.04 -30.28 34.16
CA LEU A 531 -17.60 -30.18 34.36
C LEU A 531 -17.05 -31.52 34.84
N ARG A 532 -16.01 -32.03 34.16
CA ARG A 532 -15.20 -33.16 34.63
C ARG A 532 -13.81 -32.67 34.96
N GLY A 533 -13.29 -33.11 36.11
CA GLY A 533 -11.92 -32.82 36.58
C GLY A 533 -10.87 -33.31 35.59
#